data_AF-A0A0F9KNU1-F1
#
_entry.id   AF-A0A0F9KNU1-F1
#
_cell.length_a   1.000
_cell.length_b   1.000
_cell.length_c   1.000
_cell.angle_alpha   90.00
_cell.angle_beta   90.00
_cell.angle_gamma   90.00
#
_symmetry.space_group_name_H-M   'P 1'
#
loop_
_entity.id
_entity.type
_entity.pdbx_description
1 polymer ?
#
loop_
_entity_poly.entity_id
_entity_poly.type
_entity_poly.pdbx_seq_one_letter_code
_entity_poly.pdbx_strand_id
1 'polypeptide(L)' 'MKQILPSENAIEVSNLTKHYGKLLAVDHISFYIKRGEIFGFLGPNGAGKT' A
#
# COMPACT_ATOMS: atom_id res chain seq x y z
N MET A 1 -6.84 26.52 -17.27
CA MET A 1 -7.35 25.13 -17.31
C MET A 1 -6.27 24.23 -16.71
N LYS A 2 -6.55 23.45 -15.65
CA LYS A 2 -5.57 22.48 -15.12
C LYS A 2 -5.62 21.24 -16.00
N GLN A 3 -4.54 20.95 -16.71
CA GLN A 3 -4.35 19.67 -17.38
C GLN A 3 -4.21 18.60 -16.29
N ILE A 4 -5.12 17.63 -16.26
CA ILE A 4 -4.96 16.44 -15.41
C ILE A 4 -4.02 15.52 -16.15
N LEU A 5 -2.73 15.55 -15.78
CA LEU A 5 -1.79 14.54 -16.21
C LEU A 5 -2.18 13.21 -15.55
N PRO A 6 -2.10 12.09 -16.27
CA PRO A 6 -2.32 10.79 -15.65
C PRO A 6 -1.33 10.61 -14.50
N SER A 7 -1.85 10.23 -13.32
CA SER A 7 -1.02 9.90 -12.16
C SER A 7 0.03 8.86 -12.55
N GLU A 8 1.31 9.16 -12.26
CA GLU A 8 2.44 8.24 -12.43
C GLU A 8 2.24 6.96 -11.61
N ASN A 9 1.61 7.11 -10.43
CA ASN A 9 1.30 6.02 -9.52
C ASN A 9 -0.07 5.41 -9.87
N ALA A 10 -0.13 4.09 -9.95
CA ALA A 10 -1.37 3.34 -10.03
C ALA A 10 -1.99 3.10 -8.64
N ILE A 11 -1.14 2.96 -7.62
CA ILE A 11 -1.54 2.81 -6.22
C ILE A 11 -0.67 3.75 -5.38
N GLU A 12 -1.29 4.42 -4.41
CA GLU A 12 -0.62 5.22 -3.40
C GLU A 12 -1.24 4.93 -2.04
N VAL A 13 -0.38 4.61 -1.07
CA VAL A 13 -0.76 4.28 0.31
C VAL A 13 0.05 5.18 1.22
N SER A 14 -0.64 5.85 2.15
CA SER A 14 -0.02 6.74 3.12
C SER A 14 -0.48 6.39 4.52
N ASN A 15 0.48 6.13 5.41
CA ASN A 15 0.28 5.85 6.83
C ASN A 15 -0.84 4.84 7.12
N LEU A 16 -0.91 3.77 6.33
CA LEU A 16 -1.92 2.75 6.50
C LEU A 16 -1.65 1.96 7.78
N THR A 17 -2.67 1.93 8.64
CA THR A 17 -2.69 1.15 9.87
C THR A 17 -3.92 0.25 9.86
N LYS A 18 -3.76 -1.03 10.15
CA LYS A 18 -4.84 -2.02 10.16
C LYS A 18 -4.82 -2.86 11.43
N HIS A 19 -5.97 -2.93 12.09
CA HIS A 19 -6.22 -3.82 13.22
C HIS A 19 -7.20 -4.93 12.86
N TYR A 20 -6.98 -6.10 13.46
CA TYR A 20 -7.93 -7.20 13.56
C TYR A 20 -8.22 -7.45 15.05
N GLY A 21 -9.30 -6.87 15.56
CA GLY A 21 -9.55 -6.83 17.00
C GLY A 21 -8.42 -6.12 17.73
N LYS A 22 -7.72 -6.85 18.61
CA LYS A 22 -6.56 -6.32 19.36
C LYS A 22 -5.23 -6.45 18.62
N LEU A 23 -5.18 -7.18 17.51
CA LEU A 23 -3.97 -7.38 16.74
C LEU A 23 -3.72 -6.19 15.80
N LEU A 24 -2.59 -5.51 15.95
CA LEU A 24 -2.06 -4.56 14.98
C LEU A 24 -1.38 -5.35 13.85
N ALA A 25 -2.04 -5.46 12.71
CA ALA A 25 -1.59 -6.27 11.57
C ALA A 25 -0.75 -5.47 10.55
N VAL A 26 -1.03 -4.17 10.43
CA VAL A 26 -0.26 -3.23 9.61
C VAL A 26 -0.07 -1.96 10.42
N ASP A 27 1.16 -1.44 10.49
CA ASP A 27 1.53 -0.29 11.33
C ASP A 27 2.15 0.82 10.48
N HIS A 28 1.39 1.88 10.23
CA HIS A 28 1.81 3.12 9.56
C HIS A 28 2.63 2.94 8.26
N ILE A 29 2.25 1.99 7.41
CA ILE A 29 3.00 1.74 6.17
C ILE A 29 2.66 2.79 5.10
N SER A 30 3.67 3.21 4.35
CA SER A 30 3.51 4.12 3.21
C SER A 30 4.32 3.60 2.03
N PHE A 31 3.68 3.47 0.87
CA PHE A 31 4.32 3.05 -0.37
C PHE A 31 3.46 3.46 -1.57
N TYR A 32 4.04 3.40 -2.76
CA TYR A 32 3.34 3.61 -4.01
C TYR A 32 3.75 2.53 -5.02
N ILE A 33 2.90 2.29 -6.01
CA ILE A 33 3.16 1.38 -7.11
C ILE A 33 2.95 2.16 -8.40
N LYS A 34 3.96 2.18 -9.27
CA LYS A 34 3.89 2.88 -10.56
C LYS A 34 2.96 2.15 -11.52
N ARG A 35 2.42 2.88 -12.49
CA ARG A 35 1.64 2.26 -13.56
C ARG A 35 2.51 1.28 -14.36
N GLY A 36 2.05 0.02 -14.47
CA GLY A 36 2.76 -1.05 -15.18
C GLY A 36 3.80 -1.80 -14.34
N GLU A 37 3.98 -1.44 -13.07
CA GLU A 37 4.88 -2.13 -12.16
C GLU A 37 4.23 -3.42 -11.62
N ILE A 38 5.00 -4.51 -11.56
CA ILE A 38 4.61 -5.73 -10.87
C ILE A 38 5.11 -5.62 -9.43
N PHE A 39 4.19 -5.66 -8.47
CA PHE A 39 4.48 -5.55 -7.05
C PHE A 39 4.01 -6.79 -6.30
N GLY A 40 4.79 -7.25 -5.32
CA GLY A 40 4.44 -8.41 -4.48
C GLY A 40 4.87 -8.22 -3.03
N PHE A 41 4.00 -8.59 -2.09
CA PHE A 41 4.33 -8.61 -0.67
C PHE A 41 4.99 -9.93 -0.29
N LEU A 42 6.18 -9.85 0.33
CA LEU A 42 6.92 -11.00 0.85
C LEU A 42 7.08 -10.90 2.37
N GLY A 43 6.95 -12.03 3.06
CA GLY A 43 7.14 -12.11 4.50
C GLY A 43 6.59 -13.42 5.09
N PRO A 44 6.89 -13.72 6.36
CA PRO A 44 6.43 -14.93 7.04
C PRO A 44 4.91 -14.96 7.23
N ASN A 45 4.36 -16.11 7.64
CA ASN A 45 2.93 -16.23 7.98
C ASN A 45 2.59 -15.28 9.13
N GLY A 46 1.45 -14.59 9.02
CA GLY A 46 1.03 -13.58 10.00
C GLY A 46 1.61 -12.18 9.81
N ALA A 47 2.48 -11.94 8.82
CA ALA A 47 3.09 -10.63 8.56
C ALA A 47 2.13 -9.56 7.98
N GLY A 48 0.82 -9.81 7.92
CA GLY A 48 -0.16 -8.84 7.40
C GLY A 48 -0.28 -8.76 5.87
N LYS A 49 0.08 -9.85 5.15
CA LYS A 49 -0.03 -9.93 3.67
C LYS A 49 -1.47 -10.15 3.17
N THR A 50 -2.38 -10.59 4.05
CA THR A 50 -3.80 -10.87 3.79
C THR A 50 -4.62 -10.14 4.84
#